data_AF-A0A6B3FWX5-F1
#
_entry.id   AF-A0A6B3FWX5-F1
#
_cell.length_a   1.000
_cell.length_b   1.000
_cell.length_c   1.000
_cell.angle_alpha   90.00
_cell.angle_beta   90.00
_cell.angle_gamma   90.00
#
_symmetry.space_group_name_H-M   'P 1'
#
loop_
_entity.id
_entity.type
_entity.pdbx_description
1 polymer ?
#
loop_
_entity_poly.entity_id
_entity_poly.type
_entity_poly.pdbx_seq_one_letter_code
_entity_poly.pdbx_strand_id
1 'polypeptide(L)'
;MVALLNDPQSPFELACAAEVFGVHAEVPARYTFEVCARRPGPLPTTAGYPLLVASGLEALRRADTVVVPGWQPPGGPVPDDVL
;
A
#
# COMPACT_ATOMS: atom_id res chain seq x y z
N MET A 1 -9.60 1.66 5.50
CA MET A 1 -8.13 1.61 5.65
C MET A 1 -7.49 1.66 4.28
N VAL A 2 -6.40 2.41 4.13
CA VAL A 2 -5.66 2.51 2.86
C VAL A 2 -4.19 2.15 3.08
N ALA A 3 -3.65 1.25 2.26
CA ALA A 3 -2.23 0.95 2.22
C ALA A 3 -1.53 1.83 1.18
N LEU A 4 -0.60 2.68 1.61
CA LEU A 4 0.21 3.53 0.76
C LEU A 4 1.46 2.78 0.31
N LEU A 5 1.54 2.46 -0.97
CA LEU A 5 2.65 1.73 -1.57
C LEU A 5 3.74 2.68 -2.05
N ASN A 6 5.00 2.28 -1.82
CA ASN A 6 6.19 3.01 -2.28
C ASN A 6 6.95 2.16 -3.28
N ASP A 7 7.52 2.77 -4.31
CA ASP A 7 8.33 2.07 -5.30
C ASP A 7 9.81 2.01 -4.89
N PRO A 8 10.46 0.81 -4.89
CA PRO A 8 9.86 -0.50 -5.16
C PRO A 8 9.14 -1.09 -3.93
N GLN A 9 7.97 -1.69 -4.15
CA GLN A 9 7.17 -2.29 -3.08
C GLN A 9 7.58 -3.75 -2.82
N SER A 10 7.70 -4.14 -1.56
CA SER A 10 7.81 -5.54 -1.18
C SER A 10 6.45 -6.24 -1.27
N PRO A 11 6.29 -7.29 -2.09
CA PRO A 11 5.01 -8.02 -2.14
C PRO A 11 4.69 -8.73 -0.83
N PHE A 12 5.71 -9.17 -0.09
CA PHE A 12 5.52 -9.88 1.18
C PHE A 12 4.87 -8.97 2.23
N GLU A 13 5.42 -7.77 2.43
CA GLU A 13 4.91 -6.82 3.42
C GLU A 13 3.48 -6.37 3.06
N LEU A 14 3.21 -6.17 1.77
CA LEU A 14 1.86 -5.88 1.27
C LEU A 14 0.89 -7.05 1.52
N ALA A 15 1.31 -8.28 1.24
CA ALA A 15 0.48 -9.48 1.46
C ALA A 15 0.12 -9.64 2.94
N CYS A 16 1.06 -9.40 3.85
CA CYS A 16 0.78 -9.42 5.28
C CYS A 16 -0.29 -8.38 5.67
N ALA A 17 -0.21 -7.15 5.15
CA ALA A 17 -1.22 -6.13 5.42
C ALA A 17 -2.59 -6.52 4.84
N ALA A 18 -2.62 -7.06 3.62
CA ALA A 18 -3.86 -7.50 2.98
C ALA A 18 -4.52 -8.67 3.71
N GLU A 19 -3.75 -9.63 4.22
CA GLU A 19 -4.28 -10.78 4.96
C GLU A 19 -4.92 -10.34 6.29
N VAL A 20 -4.28 -9.42 7.01
CA VAL A 20 -4.78 -8.95 8.31
C VAL A 20 -6.01 -8.05 8.16
N PHE A 21 -6.04 -7.19 7.12
CA PHE A 21 -7.03 -6.10 7.03
C PHE A 21 -8.00 -6.19 5.86
N GLY A 22 -7.71 -7.00 4.84
CA GLY A 22 -8.48 -7.06 3.59
C GLY A 22 -9.17 -8.39 3.32
N VAL A 23 -8.60 -9.50 3.77
CA VAL A 23 -9.14 -10.86 3.50
C VAL A 23 -9.91 -11.38 4.71
N HIS A 24 -11.23 -11.54 4.56
CA HIS A 24 -12.08 -12.13 5.59
C HIS A 24 -13.10 -13.08 4.96
N ALA A 25 -12.76 -14.37 4.85
CA ALA A 25 -13.68 -15.39 4.35
C ALA A 25 -14.62 -15.94 5.45
N GLU A 26 -14.15 -15.98 6.69
CA GLU A 26 -14.83 -16.70 7.79
C GLU A 26 -15.44 -15.79 8.87
N VAL A 27 -15.14 -14.48 8.82
CA VAL A 27 -15.64 -13.50 9.80
C VAL A 27 -16.15 -12.23 9.10
N PRO A 28 -17.10 -11.49 9.70
CA PRO A 28 -17.53 -10.21 9.16
C PRO A 28 -16.36 -9.25 8.98
N ALA A 29 -16.26 -8.66 7.79
CA ALA A 29 -15.22 -7.68 7.50
C ALA A 29 -15.32 -6.48 8.45
N ARG A 30 -14.23 -6.18 9.16
CA ARG A 30 -14.16 -5.04 10.08
C ARG A 30 -13.57 -3.79 9.42
N TYR A 31 -12.83 -3.97 8.33
CA TYR A 31 -12.19 -2.92 7.58
C TYR A 31 -12.53 -3.04 6.10
N THR A 32 -12.66 -1.90 5.43
CA THR A 32 -12.44 -1.81 4.00
C THR A 32 -10.95 -1.60 3.76
N PHE A 33 -10.39 -2.33 2.79
CA PHE A 33 -8.97 -2.26 2.44
C PHE A 33 -8.81 -1.83 0.98
N GLU A 34 -8.11 -0.72 0.76
CA GLU A 34 -7.75 -0.19 -0.55
C GLU A 34 -6.23 0.03 -0.59
N VAL A 35 -5.63 -0.07 -1.77
CA VAL A 35 -4.22 0.26 -2.01
C VAL A 35 -4.13 1.53 -2.85
N CYS A 36 -3.19 2.42 -2.54
CA CYS A 36 -2.89 3.58 -3.37
C CYS A 36 -1.39 3.80 -3.50
N ALA A 37 -1.00 4.58 -4.49
CA ALA A 37 0.38 4.99 -4.72
C ALA A 37 0.44 6.48 -5.03
N ARG A 38 1.63 7.08 -4.92
CA ARG A 38 1.85 8.49 -5.30
C ARG A 38 1.49 8.75 -6.77
N ARG A 39 1.79 7.79 -7.65
CA ARG A 39 1.43 7.81 -9.07
C ARG A 39 0.63 6.56 -9.41
N PRO A 40 -0.66 6.67 -9.80
CA PRO A 40 -1.41 5.54 -10.33
C PRO A 40 -0.72 4.92 -11.55
N GLY A 41 -0.84 3.60 -11.69
CA GLY A 41 -0.24 2.83 -12.77
C GLY A 41 0.69 1.70 -12.27
N PRO A 42 1.56 1.18 -13.15
CA PRO A 42 2.53 0.16 -12.80
C PRO A 42 3.51 0.64 -11.73
N LEU A 43 3.51 -0.02 -10.57
CA LEU A 43 4.40 0.21 -9.45
C LEU A 43 5.42 -0.94 -9.38
N PRO A 44 6.73 -0.67 -9.52
CA PRO A 44 7.77 -1.69 -9.40
C PRO A 44 7.72 -2.42 -8.06
N THR A 45 7.96 -3.74 -8.07
CA THR A 45 8.16 -4.50 -6.84
C THR A 45 9.58 -5.01 -6.71
N THR A 46 9.96 -5.40 -5.49
CA THR A 46 11.22 -6.09 -5.23
C THR A 46 11.27 -7.52 -5.82
N ALA A 47 10.15 -8.06 -6.32
CA ALA A 47 10.05 -9.40 -6.88
C ALA A 47 10.18 -9.44 -8.42
N GLY A 48 10.53 -8.32 -9.06
CA GLY A 48 10.82 -8.27 -10.50
C GLY A 48 9.59 -8.20 -11.42
N TYR A 49 8.38 -8.02 -10.87
CA TYR A 49 7.16 -7.73 -11.62
C TYR A 49 6.47 -6.47 -11.09
N PRO A 50 5.77 -5.68 -11.92
CA PRO A 50 5.02 -4.53 -11.44
C PRO A 50 3.67 -4.95 -10.83
N LEU A 51 3.21 -4.20 -9.83
CA LEU A 51 1.82 -4.20 -9.37
C LEU A 51 1.07 -3.06 -10.05
N LEU A 52 -0.14 -3.30 -10.55
CA LEU A 52 -0.97 -2.22 -11.09
C LEU A 52 -1.77 -1.58 -9.95
N VAL A 53 -1.51 -0.30 -9.65
CA VAL A 53 -2.20 0.45 -8.60
C VAL A 53 -3.10 1.50 -9.23
N ALA A 54 -4.41 1.37 -9.03
CA ALA A 54 -5.40 2.25 -9.68
C ALA A 54 -5.58 3.60 -8.96
N SER A 55 -5.48 3.61 -7.63
CA SER A 55 -5.78 4.78 -6.82
C SER A 55 -4.54 5.62 -6.50
N GLY A 56 -4.70 6.93 -6.54
CA GLY A 56 -3.70 7.92 -6.13
C GLY A 56 -3.86 8.34 -4.66
N LEU A 57 -3.10 9.37 -4.26
CA LEU A 57 -3.09 9.87 -2.87
C LEU A 57 -4.45 10.43 -2.42
N GLU A 58 -5.38 10.70 -3.33
CA GLU A 58 -6.75 11.10 -2.98
C GLU A 58 -7.50 10.04 -2.16
N ALA A 59 -7.12 8.76 -2.25
CA ALA A 59 -7.68 7.70 -1.42
C ALA A 59 -7.39 7.94 0.08
N LEU A 60 -6.26 8.54 0.41
CA LEU A 60 -5.88 8.84 1.80
C LEU A 60 -6.84 9.80 2.49
N ARG A 61 -7.52 10.68 1.73
CA ARG A 61 -8.51 11.61 2.31
C ARG A 61 -9.75 10.92 2.86
N ARG A 62 -10.04 9.71 2.41
CA ARG A 62 -11.18 8.89 2.86
C ARG A 62 -10.76 7.84 3.89
N ALA A 63 -9.47 7.77 4.24
CA ALA A 63 -8.93 6.71 5.08
C ALA A 63 -8.98 7.10 6.56
N ASP A 64 -9.66 6.29 7.38
CA ASP A 64 -9.58 6.42 8.85
C ASP A 64 -8.23 5.91 9.40
N THR A 65 -7.55 5.05 8.63
CA THR A 65 -6.23 4.51 8.96
C THR A 65 -5.41 4.32 7.69
N VAL A 66 -4.17 4.78 7.73
CA VAL A 66 -3.17 4.59 6.68
C VAL A 66 -2.12 3.59 7.17
N VAL A 67 -1.79 2.62 6.32
CA VAL A 67 -0.72 1.64 6.55
C VAL A 67 0.36 1.85 5.49
N VAL A 68 1.63 1.82 5.88
CA VAL A 68 2.77 1.81 4.95
C VAL A 68 3.42 0.43 5.06
N PRO A 69 3.08 -0.52 4.16
CA PRO A 69 3.52 -1.90 4.27
C PRO A 69 4.96 -2.05 3.75
N GLY A 70 5.92 -1.58 4.54
CA GLY A 70 7.33 -1.64 4.19
C GLY A 70 7.85 -0.39 3.50
N TRP A 71 9.17 -0.23 3.55
CA TRP A 71 9.90 0.89 2.98
C TRP A 71 11.25 0.40 2.46
N GLN A 72 11.59 0.77 1.22
CA GLN A 72 12.79 0.28 0.54
C GLN A 72 13.65 1.45 0.05
N PRO A 73 14.95 1.51 0.41
CA PRO A 73 15.62 0.68 1.42
C PRO A 73 15.19 1.08 2.85
N PRO A 74 15.26 0.16 3.83
CA PRO A 74 14.99 0.49 5.22
C PRO A 74 15.83 1.70 5.69
N GLY A 75 15.17 2.70 6.29
CA GLY A 75 15.82 3.93 6.73
C GLY A 75 16.15 4.94 5.62
N GLY A 76 15.68 4.71 4.39
CA GLY A 76 15.80 5.69 3.29
C GLY A 76 15.03 6.99 3.57
N PRO A 77 15.43 8.11 2.94
CA PRO A 77 14.78 9.40 3.13
C PRO A 77 13.35 9.40 2.59
N VAL A 78 12.45 10.10 3.29
CA VAL A 78 11.10 10.40 2.76
C VAL A 78 11.25 11.39 1.61
N PRO A 79 10.60 11.18 0.45
CA PRO A 79 10.62 12.14 -0.64
C PRO A 79 10.11 13.51 -0.21
N ASP A 80 10.80 14.57 -0.63
CA ASP A 80 10.48 15.95 -0.22
C ASP A 80 9.08 16.41 -0.64
N ASP A 81 8.48 15.77 -1.66
CA ASP A 81 7.14 16.09 -2.13
C ASP A 81 6.02 15.43 -1.31
N VAL A 82 6.36 14.73 -0.23
CA VAL A 82 5.44 14.11 0.73
C VAL A 82 5.41 14.85 2.08
N LEU A 83 6.26 15.86 2.29
CA LEU A 83 6.31 16.75 3.47
C LEU A 83 5.72 18.14 3.18
#